data_AF-A0A955AFG9-F1
#
_entry.id   AF-A0A955AFG9-F1
#
_cell.length_a   1.000
_cell.length_b   1.000
_cell.length_c   1.000
_cell.angle_alpha   90.00
_cell.angle_beta   90.00
_cell.angle_gamma   90.00
#
_symmetry.space_group_name_H-M   'P 1'
#
loop_
_entity.id
_entity.type
_entity.pdbx_description
1 polymer ?
#
loop_
_entity_poly.entity_id
_entity_poly.type
_entity_poly.pdbx_seq_one_letter_code
_entity_poly.pdbx_strand_id
1 'polypeptide(L)'
;MSARKALNYLRNHWTELTRYLEDPKLSMGNNECEQLMKQVAIGRKDWLFAGSVVGGERNAGFLTLVSSAHRNDLDVYAYVNDTLTRLLAGETNYESMLPWRWAESHPESIRQYRQQERRQRVERKDVERNKRRIRRKLLESRKQK
;
A
#
# COMPACT_ATOMS: atom_id res chain seq x y z
N MET A 1 -0.26 -5.18 26.06
CA MET A 1 -1.43 -6.08 25.92
C MET A 1 -1.17 -7.32 26.76
N SER A 2 -2.08 -7.74 27.65
CA SER A 2 -1.82 -8.96 28.46
C SER A 2 -2.00 -10.23 27.63
N ALA A 3 -1.31 -11.31 27.99
CA ALA A 3 -1.36 -12.59 27.26
C ALA A 3 -2.80 -13.13 27.12
N ARG A 4 -3.63 -12.98 28.17
CA ARG A 4 -5.05 -13.36 28.14
C ARG A 4 -5.84 -12.57 27.09
N LYS A 5 -5.57 -11.27 26.95
CA LYS A 5 -6.26 -10.42 25.95
C LYS A 5 -5.87 -10.82 24.53
N ALA A 6 -4.61 -11.17 24.29
CA ALA A 6 -4.14 -11.65 23.00
C ALA A 6 -4.75 -13.00 22.60
N LEU A 7 -4.80 -13.96 23.54
CA LEU A 7 -5.42 -15.27 23.30
C LEU A 7 -6.92 -15.15 22.98
N ASN A 8 -7.64 -14.31 23.72
CA ASN A 8 -9.05 -14.05 23.44
C ASN A 8 -9.25 -13.42 22.06
N TYR A 9 -8.37 -12.49 21.65
CA TYR A 9 -8.42 -11.89 20.33
C TYR A 9 -8.22 -12.93 19.22
N LEU A 10 -7.18 -13.78 19.34
CA LEU A 10 -6.92 -14.86 18.39
C LEU A 10 -8.10 -15.82 18.27
N ARG A 11 -8.68 -16.22 19.41
CA ARG A 11 -9.83 -17.13 19.45
C ARG A 11 -11.06 -16.52 18.76
N ASN A 12 -11.35 -15.25 19.05
CA ASN A 12 -12.54 -14.58 18.54
C ASN A 12 -12.45 -14.22 17.06
N HIS A 13 -11.24 -14.10 16.51
CA HIS A 13 -10.99 -13.71 15.12
C HIS A 13 -10.28 -14.78 14.30
N TRP A 14 -10.34 -16.05 14.72
CA TRP A 14 -9.59 -17.13 14.08
C TRP A 14 -9.94 -17.25 12.59
N THR A 15 -11.23 -17.22 12.27
CA THR A 15 -11.74 -17.30 10.89
C THR A 15 -11.17 -16.21 10.00
N GLU A 16 -11.17 -14.96 10.45
CA GLU A 16 -10.63 -13.83 9.71
C GLU A 16 -9.11 -13.92 9.56
N LEU A 17 -8.42 -14.37 10.62
CA LEU A 17 -6.96 -14.55 10.62
C LEU A 17 -6.51 -15.68 9.69
N THR A 18 -7.36 -16.65 9.40
CA THR A 18 -7.04 -17.78 8.50
C THR A 18 -7.56 -17.62 7.06
N ARG A 19 -8.31 -16.56 6.73
CA ARG A 19 -8.86 -16.34 5.37
C ARG A 19 -7.82 -16.35 4.25
N TYR A 20 -6.58 -15.96 4.53
CA TYR A 20 -5.51 -16.00 3.53
C TYR A 20 -5.18 -17.43 3.06
N LEU A 21 -5.60 -18.46 3.79
CA LEU A 21 -5.47 -19.86 3.38
C LEU A 21 -6.51 -20.25 2.32
N GLU A 22 -7.59 -19.49 2.19
CA GLU A 22 -8.69 -19.74 1.25
C GLU A 22 -8.53 -18.95 -0.06
N ASP A 23 -7.95 -17.75 0.00
CA ASP A 23 -7.71 -16.89 -1.17
C ASP A 23 -6.24 -16.47 -1.29
N PRO A 24 -5.50 -16.92 -2.34
CA PRO A 24 -4.10 -16.58 -2.54
C PRO A 24 -3.87 -15.08 -2.84
N LYS A 25 -4.92 -14.31 -3.15
CA LYS A 25 -4.82 -12.85 -3.32
C LYS A 25 -4.67 -12.13 -1.99
N LEU A 26 -5.01 -12.77 -0.86
CA LEU A 26 -4.89 -12.19 0.46
C LEU A 26 -3.50 -12.46 1.05
N SER A 27 -2.89 -11.41 1.58
CA SER A 27 -1.65 -11.53 2.35
C SER A 27 -1.95 -12.08 3.75
N MET A 28 -1.04 -12.91 4.28
CA MET A 28 -1.08 -13.39 5.68
C MET A 28 -1.05 -12.23 6.68
N GLY A 29 -0.48 -11.08 6.30
CA GLY A 29 -0.32 -9.91 7.17
C GLY A 29 -0.95 -8.66 6.60
N ASN A 30 -1.24 -7.71 7.49
CA ASN A 30 -1.82 -6.40 7.18
C ASN A 30 -0.77 -5.31 6.90
N ASN A 31 0.52 -5.64 6.78
CA ASN A 31 1.61 -4.66 6.65
C ASN A 31 1.37 -3.61 5.55
N GLU A 32 0.83 -4.03 4.41
CA GLU A 32 0.50 -3.12 3.30
C GLU A 32 -0.59 -2.14 3.70
N CYS A 33 -1.67 -2.63 4.31
CA CYS A 33 -2.75 -1.82 4.84
C CYS A 33 -2.25 -0.84 5.92
N GLU A 34 -1.40 -1.29 6.85
CA GLU A 34 -0.80 -0.44 7.87
C GLU A 34 0.07 0.65 7.25
N GLN A 35 0.87 0.31 6.23
CA GLN A 35 1.72 1.27 5.53
C GLN A 35 0.89 2.33 4.81
N LEU A 36 -0.24 1.97 4.20
CA LEU A 36 -1.18 2.91 3.59
C LEU A 36 -1.85 3.79 4.67
N MET A 37 -2.30 3.21 5.77
CA MET A 37 -2.95 3.95 6.87
C MET A 37 -2.01 4.92 7.57
N LYS A 38 -0.69 4.69 7.54
CA LYS A 38 0.30 5.67 8.04
C LYS A 38 0.20 7.00 7.29
N GLN A 39 -0.05 7.01 5.99
CA GLN A 39 -0.20 8.25 5.23
C GLN A 39 -1.43 9.04 5.69
N VAL A 40 -2.54 8.34 5.94
CA VAL A 40 -3.76 8.95 6.50
C VAL A 40 -3.53 9.45 7.94
N ALA A 41 -2.79 8.70 8.75
CA ALA A 41 -2.45 9.12 10.11
C ALA A 41 -1.58 10.38 10.14
N ILE A 42 -0.59 10.49 9.26
CA ILE A 42 0.25 11.67 9.11
C ILE A 42 -0.58 12.85 8.60
N GLY A 43 -1.32 12.66 7.49
CA GLY A 43 -2.11 13.72 6.87
C GLY A 43 -3.21 14.29 7.78
N ARG A 44 -3.78 13.48 8.68
CA ARG A 44 -4.78 13.95 9.67
C ARG A 44 -4.27 15.10 10.55
N LYS A 45 -2.97 15.19 10.81
CA LYS A 45 -2.37 16.30 11.56
C LYS A 45 -2.34 17.60 10.74
N ASP A 46 -2.22 17.47 9.42
CA ASP A 46 -2.04 18.59 8.48
C ASP A 46 -3.35 19.03 7.82
N TRP A 47 -4.39 18.18 7.80
CA TRP A 47 -5.71 18.45 7.24
C TRP A 47 -6.63 19.17 8.24
N LEU A 48 -6.20 20.36 8.69
CA LEU A 48 -6.91 21.19 9.66
C LEU A 48 -8.32 21.64 9.22
N PHE A 49 -8.66 21.48 7.93
CA PHE A 49 -9.95 21.86 7.34
C PHE A 49 -10.97 20.71 7.25
N ALA A 50 -10.60 19.49 7.65
CA ALA A 50 -11.52 18.35 7.70
C ALA A 50 -12.39 18.40 8.98
N GLY A 51 -13.22 19.44 9.10
CA GLY A 51 -14.06 19.71 10.27
C GLY A 51 -15.50 19.16 10.21
N SER A 52 -15.92 18.57 9.07
CA SER A 52 -17.27 18.06 8.88
C SER A 52 -17.27 16.63 8.35
N VAL A 53 -18.33 15.87 8.65
CA VAL A 53 -18.54 14.49 8.16
C VAL A 53 -18.52 14.44 6.63
N VAL A 54 -19.24 15.36 5.99
CA VAL A 54 -19.30 15.49 4.53
C VAL A 54 -17.92 15.78 3.93
N GLY A 55 -17.12 16.62 4.58
CA GLY A 55 -15.74 16.87 4.18
C GLY A 55 -14.86 15.62 4.31
N GLY A 56 -15.06 14.85 5.38
CA GLY A 56 -14.40 13.56 5.60
C GLY A 56 -14.71 12.53 4.52
N GLU A 57 -15.98 12.38 4.13
CA GLU A 57 -16.41 11.48 3.07
C GLU A 57 -15.80 11.87 1.72
N ARG A 58 -15.82 13.15 1.36
CA ARG A 58 -15.20 13.65 0.12
C ARG A 58 -13.69 13.40 0.12
N ASN A 59 -13.02 13.68 1.24
CA ASN A 59 -11.59 13.44 1.39
C ASN A 59 -11.26 11.94 1.27
N ALA A 60 -12.07 11.06 1.86
CA ALA A 60 -11.91 9.61 1.71
C ALA A 60 -12.03 9.17 0.24
N GLY A 61 -12.97 9.74 -0.52
CA GLY A 61 -13.08 9.53 -1.97
C GLY A 61 -11.82 9.96 -2.72
N PHE A 62 -11.33 11.18 -2.49
CA PHE A 62 -10.10 11.68 -3.11
C PHE A 62 -8.87 10.84 -2.76
N LEU A 63 -8.70 10.47 -1.49
CA LEU A 63 -7.60 9.61 -1.05
C LEU A 63 -7.68 8.22 -1.69
N THR A 64 -8.89 7.69 -1.90
CA THR A 64 -9.10 6.43 -2.60
C THR A 64 -8.64 6.53 -4.06
N LEU A 65 -8.99 7.62 -4.76
CA LEU A 65 -8.58 7.87 -6.14
C LEU A 65 -7.05 7.99 -6.26
N VAL A 66 -6.44 8.82 -5.43
CA VAL A 66 -4.98 9.02 -5.37
C VAL A 66 -4.25 7.72 -5.02
N SER A 67 -4.74 6.98 -4.03
CA SER A 67 -4.14 5.70 -3.63
C SER A 67 -4.24 4.66 -4.76
N SER A 68 -5.34 4.66 -5.50
CA SER A 68 -5.53 3.74 -6.63
C SER A 68 -4.58 4.07 -7.78
N ALA A 69 -4.40 5.34 -8.13
CA ALA A 69 -3.39 5.79 -9.09
C ALA A 69 -1.97 5.41 -8.64
N HIS A 70 -1.66 5.63 -7.36
CA HIS A 70 -0.39 5.28 -6.76
C HIS A 70 -0.10 3.77 -6.82
N ARG A 71 -1.11 2.92 -6.59
CA ARG A 71 -1.01 1.45 -6.67
C ARG A 71 -0.77 0.95 -8.10
N ASN A 72 -1.27 1.67 -9.09
CA ASN A 72 -1.01 1.41 -10.52
C ASN A 72 0.28 2.07 -11.03
N ASP A 73 1.11 2.60 -10.12
CA ASP A 73 2.38 3.25 -10.42
C ASP A 73 2.27 4.47 -11.36
N LEU A 74 1.09 5.08 -11.47
CA LEU A 74 0.86 6.27 -12.27
C LEU A 74 1.48 7.52 -11.65
N ASP A 75 1.86 8.49 -12.47
CA ASP A 75 1.96 9.89 -12.08
C ASP A 75 0.57 10.36 -11.62
N VAL A 76 0.48 10.60 -10.31
CA VAL A 76 -0.76 10.94 -9.64
C VAL A 76 -1.27 12.29 -10.14
N TYR A 77 -0.38 13.24 -10.41
CA TYR A 77 -0.80 14.57 -10.85
C TYR A 77 -1.40 14.50 -12.25
N ALA A 78 -0.70 13.86 -13.20
CA ALA A 78 -1.18 13.70 -14.57
C ALA A 78 -2.55 13.01 -14.61
N TYR A 79 -2.68 11.90 -13.87
CA TYR A 79 -3.92 11.14 -13.79
C TYR A 79 -5.08 11.95 -13.19
N VAL A 80 -4.87 12.60 -12.04
CA VAL A 80 -5.93 13.37 -11.37
C VAL A 80 -6.32 14.59 -12.20
N ASN A 81 -5.35 15.27 -12.82
CA ASN A 81 -5.60 16.42 -13.68
C ASN A 81 -6.45 16.04 -14.90
N ASP A 82 -6.07 14.98 -15.64
CA ASP A 82 -6.84 14.50 -16.78
C ASP A 82 -8.24 14.05 -16.36
N THR A 83 -8.34 13.24 -15.32
CA THR A 83 -9.63 12.73 -14.81
C THR A 83 -10.56 13.89 -14.43
N LEU A 84 -10.08 14.88 -13.67
CA LEU A 84 -10.88 16.03 -13.30
C LEU A 84 -11.25 16.90 -14.50
N THR A 85 -10.34 17.09 -15.46
CA THR A 85 -10.61 17.85 -16.68
C THR A 85 -11.72 17.21 -17.50
N ARG A 86 -11.69 15.88 -17.66
CA ARG A 86 -12.72 15.12 -18.39
C ARG A 86 -14.06 15.13 -17.66
N LEU A 87 -14.06 14.99 -16.34
CA LEU A 87 -15.28 15.10 -15.53
C LEU A 87 -15.92 16.50 -15.64
N LEU A 88 -15.11 17.57 -15.60
CA LEU A 88 -15.58 18.94 -15.75
C LEU A 88 -16.09 19.22 -17.17
N ALA A 89 -15.58 18.52 -18.18
CA ALA A 89 -16.08 18.56 -19.55
C ALA A 89 -17.39 17.77 -19.76
N GLY A 90 -17.90 17.08 -18.72
CA GLY A 90 -19.15 16.33 -18.77
C GLY A 90 -19.01 14.90 -19.28
N GLU A 91 -17.80 14.35 -19.36
CA GLU A 91 -17.58 12.94 -19.70
C GLU A 91 -18.19 12.03 -18.63
N THR A 92 -18.96 11.04 -19.07
CA THR A 92 -19.62 10.07 -18.18
C THR A 92 -19.07 8.65 -18.31
N ASN A 93 -18.14 8.41 -19.23
CA ASN A 93 -17.41 7.15 -19.32
C ASN A 93 -16.35 7.03 -18.22
N TYR A 94 -16.80 6.75 -17.00
CA TYR A 94 -15.93 6.59 -15.83
C TYR A 94 -15.00 5.37 -15.94
N GLU A 95 -15.37 4.33 -16.68
CA GLU A 95 -14.52 3.14 -16.83
C GLU A 95 -13.19 3.48 -17.47
N SER A 96 -13.21 4.32 -18.50
CA SER A 96 -12.00 4.78 -19.18
C SER A 96 -11.10 5.65 -18.30
N MET A 97 -11.62 6.17 -17.18
CA MET A 97 -10.88 6.95 -16.20
C MET A 97 -10.35 6.08 -15.06
N LEU A 98 -10.66 4.78 -14.99
CA LEU A 98 -10.13 3.91 -13.95
C LEU A 98 -8.59 3.84 -14.11
N PRO A 99 -7.81 3.87 -13.01
CA PRO A 99 -6.35 4.01 -13.12
C PRO A 99 -5.67 2.98 -14.04
N TRP A 100 -6.10 1.72 -14.01
CA TRP A 100 -5.52 0.68 -14.87
C TRP A 100 -5.90 0.83 -16.34
N ARG A 101 -7.12 1.29 -16.64
CA ARG A 101 -7.58 1.59 -18.02
C ARG A 101 -6.89 2.84 -18.56
N TRP A 102 -6.79 3.88 -17.74
CA TRP A 102 -6.12 5.12 -18.08
C TRP A 102 -4.63 4.90 -18.36
N ALA A 103 -3.99 3.96 -17.65
CA ALA A 103 -2.61 3.56 -17.89
C ALA A 103 -2.37 2.98 -19.30
N GLU A 104 -3.37 2.31 -19.88
CA GLU A 104 -3.28 1.72 -21.23
C GLU A 104 -3.17 2.82 -22.30
N SER A 105 -3.82 3.97 -22.10
CA SER A 105 -3.74 5.11 -23.01
C SER A 105 -2.62 6.10 -22.70
N HIS A 106 -2.03 6.04 -21.50
CA HIS A 106 -0.99 6.96 -21.01
C HIS A 106 0.25 6.22 -20.47
N PRO A 107 0.95 5.42 -21.30
CA PRO A 107 2.11 4.65 -20.86
C PRO A 107 3.28 5.54 -20.38
N GLU A 108 3.40 6.76 -20.89
CA GLU A 108 4.40 7.76 -20.48
C GLU A 108 4.20 8.23 -19.03
N SER A 109 2.95 8.15 -18.54
CA SER A 109 2.59 8.54 -17.18
C SER A 109 2.84 7.42 -16.16
N ILE A 110 3.39 6.27 -16.58
CA ILE A 110 3.75 5.17 -15.67
C ILE A 110 5.15 5.41 -15.09
N ARG A 111 5.25 5.47 -13.76
CA ARG A 111 6.51 5.73 -13.02
C ARG A 111 7.38 4.49 -12.95
N GLN A 112 8.06 4.16 -14.05
CA GLN A 112 8.94 2.99 -14.14
C GLN A 112 10.08 3.00 -13.11
N TYR A 113 10.61 4.17 -12.75
CA TYR A 113 11.66 4.30 -11.75
C TYR A 113 11.27 3.70 -10.39
N ARG A 114 9.99 3.75 -10.02
CA ARG A 114 9.50 3.15 -8.76
C ARG A 114 9.58 1.64 -8.75
N GLN A 115 9.34 1.00 -9.89
CA GLN A 115 9.51 -0.46 -9.99
C GLN A 115 10.97 -0.83 -9.77
N GLN A 116 11.89 -0.04 -10.34
CA GLN A 116 13.33 -0.22 -10.15
C GLN A 116 13.72 0.00 -8.68
N GLU A 117 13.26 1.07 -8.03
CA GLU A 117 13.49 1.31 -6.60
C GLU A 117 12.98 0.16 -5.72
N ARG A 118 11.76 -0.34 -5.98
CA ARG A 118 11.19 -1.47 -5.24
C ARG A 118 12.06 -2.72 -5.38
N ARG A 119 12.51 -3.04 -6.61
CA ARG A 119 13.42 -4.16 -6.87
C ARG A 119 14.75 -4.00 -6.13
N GLN A 120 15.39 -2.84 -6.26
CA GLN A 120 16.65 -2.55 -5.57
C GLN A 120 16.52 -2.62 -4.04
N ARG A 121 15.39 -2.16 -3.47
CA ARG A 121 15.13 -2.28 -2.03
C ARG A 121 15.00 -3.72 -1.57
N VAL A 122 14.32 -4.57 -2.34
CA VAL A 122 14.21 -6.00 -2.05
C VAL A 122 15.57 -6.67 -2.11
N GLU A 123 16.31 -6.45 -3.20
CA GLU A 123 17.67 -6.97 -3.38
C GLU A 123 18.60 -6.58 -2.23
N ARG A 124 18.60 -5.29 -1.83
CA ARG A 124 19.39 -4.81 -0.69
C ARG A 124 19.03 -5.54 0.60
N LYS A 125 17.73 -5.75 0.88
CA LYS A 125 17.28 -6.47 2.07
C LYS A 125 17.73 -7.93 2.06
N ASP A 126 17.67 -8.59 0.91
CA ASP A 126 18.08 -9.99 0.77
C ASP A 126 19.59 -10.16 0.96
N VAL A 127 20.39 -9.28 0.36
CA VAL A 127 21.84 -9.24 0.57
C VAL A 127 22.17 -9.08 2.06
N GLU A 128 21.55 -8.12 2.74
CA GLU A 128 21.78 -7.88 4.17
C GLU A 128 21.32 -9.06 5.04
N ARG A 129 20.19 -9.69 4.71
CA ARG A 129 19.69 -10.88 5.41
C ARG A 129 20.65 -12.07 5.24
N ASN A 130 21.19 -12.26 4.05
CA ASN A 130 22.15 -13.32 3.76
C ASN A 130 23.50 -13.09 4.48
N LYS A 131 24.03 -11.87 4.49
CA LYS A 131 25.21 -11.50 5.28
C LYS A 131 25.03 -11.82 6.77
N ARG A 132 23.87 -11.48 7.34
CA ARG A 132 23.54 -11.79 8.75
C ARG A 132 23.51 -13.29 9.01
N ARG A 133 22.91 -14.08 8.11
CA ARG A 133 22.87 -15.55 8.21
C ARG A 133 24.28 -16.16 8.18
N ILE A 134 25.12 -15.72 7.24
CA ILE A 134 26.50 -16.21 7.12
C ILE A 134 27.30 -15.83 8.38
N ARG A 135 27.23 -14.57 8.81
CA ARG A 135 27.89 -14.10 10.03
C ARG A 135 27.48 -14.93 11.25
N ARG A 136 26.19 -15.24 11.40
CA ARG A 136 25.68 -16.07 12.48
C ARG A 136 26.24 -17.50 12.42
N LYS A 137 26.21 -18.15 11.26
CA LYS A 137 26.79 -19.49 11.07
C LYS A 137 28.29 -19.53 11.39
N LEU A 138 29.04 -18.50 10.98
CA LEU A 138 30.46 -18.38 11.28
C LEU A 138 30.73 -18.23 12.80
N LEU A 139 29.90 -17.47 13.51
CA LEU A 139 30.00 -17.33 14.97
C LEU A 139 29.65 -18.62 15.70
N GLU A 140 28.66 -19.37 15.22
CA GLU A 140 28.26 -20.68 15.77
C GLU A 140 29.35 -21.74 15.55
N SER A 141 29.96 -21.79 14.35
CA SER A 141 31.08 -22.69 14.05
C SER A 141 32.35 -22.40 14.87
N ARG A 142 32.58 -21.13 15.24
CA ARG A 142 33.71 -20.74 16.11
C ARG A 142 33.51 -21.07 17.59
N LYS A 143 32.27 -21.31 18.04
CA LYS A 143 31.99 -21.74 19.42
C LYS A 143 32.08 -23.25 19.63
N GLN A 144 32.15 -24.01 18.54
CA GLN A 144 32.22 -25.48 18.55
C GLN A 144 33.66 -26.01 18.36
N LYS A 145 34.64 -25.12 18.18
CA LYS A 145 36.08 -25.40 18.23
C LYS A 145 36.65 -24.81 19.52
#